data_AF-A0A0D2D6Y6-F1
#
_entry.id   AF-A0A0D2D6Y6-F1
#
_cell.length_a   1.000
_cell.length_b   1.000
_cell.length_c   1.000
_cell.angle_alpha   90.00
_cell.angle_beta   90.00
_cell.angle_gamma   90.00
#
_symmetry.space_group_name_H-M   'P 1'
#
loop_
_entity.id
_entity.type
_entity.pdbx_description
1 polymer ?
#
loop_
_entity_poly.entity_id
_entity_poly.type
_entity_poly.pdbx_seq_one_letter_code
_entity_poly.pdbx_strand_id
1 'polypeptide(L)'
;MPAVDYSSAVTRLRAQQAAQPLSILALAEPIITSRRETEQPQAASGASDGLSTSEADSSSSASLALTPATLAADLTHYKDLFSKLRFSYLEQVTKEKYLRSIVGDPPLLVSHGDNLALEQTLATMKQDLKAKKGEVDALVAAMEERARDVALRYDAVTADTDVLERVPLEIEELRREVERLQAELAARRGEEHDQGTPDPRMTMSLAGTEEALAAQRARNAEIDRLIADLQAQMPAKVRDVERMDRELAELERRRNEATRLAVEGRRRREELGGKDEMEELGRWYRASESVMKGVLGVGVESTVT
;
A
#
# COMPACT_ATOMS: atom_id res chain seq x y z
N MET A 1 -19.12 5.72 12.27
CA MET A 1 -18.55 4.45 12.78
C MET A 1 -18.19 4.68 14.24
N PRO A 2 -18.78 3.95 15.20
CA PRO A 2 -18.38 4.05 16.59
C PRO A 2 -16.89 3.71 16.68
N ALA A 3 -16.10 4.53 17.39
CA ALA A 3 -14.70 4.25 17.63
C ALA A 3 -14.63 2.96 18.47
N VAL A 4 -14.31 1.85 17.81
CA VAL A 4 -14.05 0.59 18.50
C VAL A 4 -12.76 0.80 19.28
N ASP A 5 -12.86 0.81 20.60
CA ASP A 5 -11.72 1.04 21.47
C ASP A 5 -10.91 -0.26 21.62
N TYR A 6 -10.10 -0.55 20.59
CA TYR A 6 -9.28 -1.76 20.48
C TYR A 6 -8.35 -1.95 21.70
N SER A 7 -7.85 -0.85 22.26
CA SER A 7 -7.01 -0.85 23.45
C SER A 7 -7.72 -1.43 24.68
N SER A 8 -8.99 -1.06 24.87
CA SER A 8 -9.83 -1.57 25.96
C SER A 8 -10.13 -3.07 25.79
N ALA A 9 -10.28 -3.54 24.55
CA ALA A 9 -10.56 -4.94 24.23
C ALA A 9 -9.34 -5.82 24.53
N VAL A 10 -8.14 -5.43 24.08
CA VAL A 10 -6.88 -6.15 24.39
C VAL A 10 -6.65 -6.20 25.90
N THR A 11 -6.86 -5.08 26.59
CA THR A 11 -6.63 -5.01 28.05
C THR A 11 -7.59 -5.93 28.81
N ARG A 12 -8.86 -6.00 28.40
CA ARG A 12 -9.84 -6.94 28.97
C ARG A 12 -9.48 -8.39 28.67
N LEU A 13 -9.02 -8.68 27.45
CA LEU A 13 -8.63 -10.03 27.06
C LEU A 13 -7.42 -10.51 27.87
N ARG A 14 -6.39 -9.68 28.00
CA ARG A 14 -5.21 -9.98 28.83
C ARG A 14 -5.57 -10.10 30.32
N ALA A 15 -6.48 -9.28 30.82
CA ALA A 15 -6.98 -9.40 32.19
C ALA A 15 -7.72 -10.72 32.41
N GLN A 16 -8.52 -11.18 31.44
CA GLN A 16 -9.18 -12.49 31.49
C GLN A 16 -8.17 -13.65 31.42
N GLN A 17 -7.16 -13.56 30.55
CA GLN A 17 -6.09 -14.57 30.47
C GLN A 17 -5.25 -14.63 31.75
N ALA A 18 -4.96 -13.49 32.37
CA ALA A 18 -4.23 -13.43 33.63
C ALA A 18 -5.07 -13.94 34.81
N ALA A 19 -6.39 -13.71 34.80
CA ALA A 19 -7.31 -14.24 35.81
C ALA A 19 -7.51 -15.76 35.71
N GLN A 20 -7.35 -16.33 34.51
CA GLN A 20 -7.52 -17.76 34.25
C GLN A 20 -6.35 -18.30 33.42
N PRO A 21 -5.16 -18.50 34.02
CA PRO A 21 -4.02 -19.07 33.32
C PRO A 21 -4.33 -20.52 32.95
N LEU A 22 -4.45 -20.79 31.66
CA LEU A 22 -4.65 -22.15 31.10
C LEU A 22 -3.34 -22.94 31.17
N SER A 23 -2.91 -23.28 32.37
CA SER A 23 -1.80 -24.20 32.63
C SER A 23 -2.34 -25.52 33.16
N ILE A 24 -1.78 -26.64 32.71
CA ILE A 24 -2.10 -27.98 33.23
C ILE A 24 -2.00 -27.99 34.77
N LEU A 25 -1.03 -27.25 35.32
CA LEU A 25 -0.83 -27.15 36.77
C LEU A 25 -1.94 -26.35 37.46
N ALA A 26 -2.37 -25.22 36.86
CA ALA A 26 -3.45 -24.39 37.39
C ALA A 26 -4.81 -25.09 37.29
N LEU A 27 -5.01 -25.91 36.25
CA LEU A 27 -6.22 -26.72 36.06
C LEU A 27 -6.24 -27.98 36.95
N ALA A 28 -5.07 -28.49 37.35
CA ALA A 28 -4.94 -29.64 38.23
C ALA A 28 -5.02 -29.28 39.73
N GLU A 29 -4.72 -28.04 40.11
CA GLU A 29 -4.76 -27.57 41.50
C GLU A 29 -6.11 -27.86 42.21
N PRO A 30 -7.29 -27.60 41.61
CA PRO A 30 -8.58 -27.92 42.24
C PRO A 30 -8.81 -29.42 42.47
N ILE A 31 -8.23 -30.28 41.63
CA ILE A 31 -8.31 -31.74 41.74
C ILE A 31 -7.39 -32.23 42.86
N ILE A 32 -6.23 -31.60 43.02
CA ILE A 32 -5.26 -31.92 44.07
C ILE A 32 -5.77 -31.46 45.45
N THR A 33 -6.38 -30.27 45.53
CA THR A 33 -6.92 -29.74 46.79
C THR A 33 -8.15 -30.52 47.28
N SER A 34 -9.10 -30.83 46.40
CA SER A 34 -10.27 -31.65 46.73
C SER A 34 -9.91 -33.07 47.19
N ARG A 35 -8.84 -33.66 46.64
CA ARG A 35 -8.31 -34.94 47.12
C ARG A 35 -7.74 -34.84 48.53
N ARG A 36 -7.08 -33.73 48.87
CA ARG A 36 -6.51 -33.47 50.21
C ARG A 36 -7.58 -33.31 51.28
N GLU A 37 -8.75 -32.76 50.93
CA GLU A 37 -9.89 -32.61 51.84
C GLU A 37 -10.61 -33.93 52.11
N THR A 38 -10.54 -34.88 51.18
CA THR A 38 -11.18 -36.20 51.32
C THR A 38 -10.35 -37.19 52.16
N GLU A 39 -9.04 -36.94 52.31
CA GLU A 39 -8.10 -37.77 53.08
C GLU A 39 -7.76 -37.18 54.46
N GLN A 40 -8.71 -36.54 55.17
CA GLN A 40 -8.59 -36.32 56.62
C GLN A 40 -9.17 -37.52 57.39
N PRO A 41 -8.36 -38.39 58.02
CA PRO A 41 -8.85 -39.32 59.01
C PRO A 41 -8.90 -38.62 60.37
N GLN A 42 -10.00 -38.83 61.09
CA GLN A 42 -10.09 -38.64 62.52
C GLN A 42 -8.98 -39.47 63.21
N ALA A 43 -7.95 -38.82 63.72
CA ALA A 43 -6.95 -39.45 64.59
C ALA A 43 -7.38 -39.29 66.05
N ALA A 44 -8.00 -40.34 66.60
CA ALA A 44 -8.07 -40.57 68.03
C ALA A 44 -6.92 -41.50 68.45
N SER A 45 -6.11 -40.99 69.40
CA SER A 45 -5.29 -41.70 70.41
C SER A 45 -4.38 -42.88 70.02
N GLY A 46 -3.08 -42.75 70.30
CA GLY A 46 -2.20 -43.89 70.55
C GLY A 46 -0.71 -43.56 70.44
N ALA A 47 -0.04 -43.41 71.58
CA ALA A 47 1.41 -43.20 71.68
C ALA A 47 2.16 -44.54 71.81
N SER A 48 3.21 -44.73 71.01
CA SER A 48 4.46 -45.49 71.29
C SER A 48 5.24 -45.56 69.96
N ASP A 49 6.33 -44.82 69.77
CA ASP A 49 7.72 -45.16 70.10
C ASP A 49 8.37 -46.18 69.14
N GLY A 50 9.54 -45.79 68.61
CA GLY A 50 10.51 -46.66 67.95
C GLY A 50 10.37 -46.89 66.44
N LEU A 51 11.02 -46.06 65.62
CA LEU A 51 12.09 -46.47 64.68
C LEU A 51 12.27 -45.43 63.56
N SER A 52 13.30 -44.60 63.70
CA SER A 52 13.84 -43.79 62.60
C SER A 52 14.71 -44.65 61.69
N THR A 53 14.34 -44.77 60.41
CA THR A 53 15.29 -44.92 59.29
C THR A 53 14.72 -44.24 58.04
N SER A 54 15.30 -43.08 57.72
CA SER A 54 15.60 -42.52 56.38
C SER A 54 14.67 -42.78 55.18
N GLU A 55 14.47 -41.73 54.36
CA GLU A 55 13.75 -41.65 53.07
C GLU A 55 12.30 -41.09 53.14
N ALA A 56 12.09 -40.02 53.91
CA ALA A 56 10.86 -39.23 53.85
C ALA A 56 11.18 -37.74 53.72
N ASP A 57 11.66 -37.32 52.54
CA ASP A 57 11.74 -35.89 52.18
C ASP A 57 11.33 -35.61 50.72
N SER A 58 10.38 -36.39 50.18
CA SER A 58 9.87 -36.21 48.80
C SER A 58 8.50 -35.51 48.72
N SER A 59 7.93 -35.10 49.85
CA SER A 59 6.59 -34.48 49.90
C SER A 59 6.60 -32.97 50.17
N SER A 60 7.77 -32.38 50.40
CA SER A 60 7.98 -30.96 50.74
C SER A 60 8.56 -30.13 49.58
N SER A 61 9.10 -30.76 48.53
CA SER A 61 9.72 -30.07 47.38
C SER A 61 8.91 -30.09 46.07
N ALA A 62 7.69 -30.64 46.08
CA ALA A 62 6.81 -30.72 44.89
C ALA A 62 6.39 -29.33 44.33
N SER A 63 6.71 -28.24 45.02
CA SER A 63 6.51 -26.86 44.59
C SER A 63 7.70 -26.24 43.87
N LEU A 64 8.86 -26.92 43.81
CA LEU A 64 10.02 -26.42 43.07
C LEU A 64 9.93 -26.87 41.59
N ALA A 65 9.23 -26.05 40.81
CA ALA A 65 9.21 -26.04 39.35
C ALA A 65 8.93 -27.40 38.68
N LEU A 66 7.65 -27.79 38.69
CA LEU A 66 7.07 -28.77 37.77
C LEU A 66 7.18 -28.27 36.32
N THR A 67 8.36 -28.39 35.71
CA THR A 67 8.51 -28.23 34.27
C THR A 67 7.94 -29.46 33.56
N PRO A 68 7.42 -29.35 32.33
CA PRO A 68 6.89 -30.50 31.59
C PRO A 68 7.90 -31.66 31.45
N ALA A 69 9.19 -31.33 31.39
CA ALA A 69 10.27 -32.30 31.31
C ALA A 69 10.50 -33.05 32.65
N THR A 70 10.40 -32.37 33.79
CA THR A 70 10.52 -33.01 35.11
C THR A 70 9.31 -33.90 35.41
N LEU A 71 8.10 -33.48 35.01
CA LEU A 71 6.89 -34.31 35.17
C LEU A 71 6.99 -35.64 34.42
N ALA A 72 7.50 -35.63 33.19
CA ALA A 72 7.65 -36.86 32.40
C ALA A 72 8.65 -37.83 33.05
N ALA A 73 9.79 -37.31 33.55
CA ALA A 73 10.78 -38.11 34.26
C ALA A 73 10.19 -38.70 35.56
N ASP A 74 9.46 -37.91 36.34
CA ASP A 74 8.83 -38.36 37.58
C ASP A 74 7.79 -39.46 37.31
N LEU A 75 6.95 -39.31 36.28
CA LEU A 75 5.98 -40.35 35.90
C LEU A 75 6.66 -41.67 35.53
N THR A 76 7.80 -41.63 34.84
CA THR A 76 8.57 -42.85 34.54
C THR A 76 9.16 -43.47 35.81
N HIS A 77 9.74 -42.65 36.68
CA HIS A 77 10.32 -43.10 37.95
C HIS A 77 9.26 -43.75 38.86
N TYR A 78 8.09 -43.10 39.03
CA TYR A 78 7.01 -43.66 39.83
C TYR A 78 6.44 -44.94 39.23
N LYS A 79 6.30 -45.02 37.90
CA LYS A 79 5.86 -46.26 37.24
C LYS A 79 6.79 -47.43 37.55
N ASP A 80 8.11 -47.19 37.52
CA ASP A 80 9.10 -48.22 37.81
C ASP A 80 9.12 -48.59 39.30
N LEU A 81 9.05 -47.59 40.19
CA LEU A 81 8.96 -47.79 41.64
C LEU A 81 7.73 -48.61 42.03
N PHE A 82 6.54 -48.21 41.54
CA PHE A 82 5.31 -48.94 41.82
C PHE A 82 5.28 -50.32 41.19
N SER A 83 5.91 -50.52 40.03
CA SER A 83 6.04 -51.86 39.43
C SER A 83 6.91 -52.78 40.31
N LYS A 84 8.02 -52.27 40.85
CA LYS A 84 8.89 -53.00 41.78
C LYS A 84 8.17 -53.27 43.11
N LEU A 85 7.49 -52.28 43.67
CA LEU A 85 6.75 -52.41 44.92
C LEU A 85 5.61 -53.42 44.78
N ARG A 86 4.87 -53.36 43.66
CA ARG A 86 3.81 -54.33 43.35
C ARG A 86 4.38 -55.73 43.24
N PHE A 87 5.51 -55.92 42.55
CA PHE A 87 6.16 -57.23 42.43
C PHE A 87 6.57 -57.77 43.81
N SER A 88 7.29 -56.96 44.60
CA SER A 88 7.76 -57.32 45.94
C SER A 88 6.60 -57.69 46.87
N TYR A 89 5.55 -56.87 46.92
CA TYR A 89 4.37 -57.13 47.73
C TYR A 89 3.66 -58.42 47.32
N LEU A 90 3.46 -58.64 46.02
CA LEU A 90 2.76 -59.82 45.51
C LEU A 90 3.58 -61.08 45.77
N GLU A 91 4.91 -61.01 45.65
CA GLU A 91 5.83 -62.07 46.03
C GLU A 91 5.79 -62.35 47.55
N GLN A 92 5.80 -61.32 48.39
CA GLN A 92 5.73 -61.50 49.84
C GLN A 92 4.40 -62.14 50.27
N VAL A 93 3.27 -61.60 49.82
CA VAL A 93 1.94 -62.10 50.16
C VAL A 93 1.76 -63.54 49.67
N THR A 94 2.28 -63.89 48.49
CA THR A 94 2.22 -65.28 47.99
C THR A 94 3.11 -66.22 48.79
N LYS A 95 4.33 -65.81 49.14
CA LYS A 95 5.21 -66.59 50.03
C LYS A 95 4.57 -66.82 51.39
N GLU A 96 4.03 -65.77 52.02
CA GLU A 96 3.35 -65.87 53.32
C GLU A 96 2.10 -66.76 53.25
N LYS A 97 1.25 -66.57 52.24
CA LYS A 97 0.05 -67.39 52.05
C LYS A 97 0.41 -68.86 51.81
N TYR A 98 1.48 -69.13 51.04
CA TYR A 98 1.99 -70.49 50.83
C TYR A 98 2.49 -71.11 52.12
N LEU A 99 3.36 -70.41 52.87
CA LEU A 99 3.86 -70.88 54.16
C LEU A 99 2.72 -71.12 55.16
N ARG A 100 1.75 -70.22 55.23
CA ARG A 100 0.57 -70.38 56.10
C ARG A 100 -0.31 -71.56 55.67
N SER A 101 -0.39 -71.85 54.38
CA SER A 101 -1.15 -72.99 53.84
C SER A 101 -0.54 -74.34 54.20
N ILE A 102 0.80 -74.42 54.27
CA ILE A 102 1.52 -75.68 54.56
C ILE A 102 1.82 -75.87 56.06
N VAL A 103 2.01 -74.78 56.81
CA VAL A 103 2.32 -74.81 58.26
C VAL A 103 1.06 -74.63 59.13
N GLY A 104 -0.05 -74.14 58.56
CA GLY A 104 -1.31 -73.97 59.28
C GLY A 104 -1.92 -75.32 59.69
N ASP A 105 -2.47 -75.36 60.91
CA ASP A 105 -3.17 -76.52 61.44
C ASP A 105 -4.67 -76.17 61.62
N PRO A 106 -5.60 -76.75 60.82
CA PRO A 106 -5.40 -77.79 59.80
C PRO A 106 -4.88 -77.25 58.46
N PRO A 107 -4.15 -78.08 57.67
CA PRO A 107 -3.60 -77.67 56.39
C PRO A 107 -4.72 -77.35 55.39
N LEU A 108 -4.57 -76.23 54.68
CA LEU A 108 -5.52 -75.80 53.65
C LEU A 108 -5.38 -76.68 52.40
N LEU A 109 -6.29 -77.64 52.25
CA LEU A 109 -6.44 -78.47 51.06
C LEU A 109 -7.47 -77.81 50.14
N VAL A 110 -7.01 -77.23 49.03
CA VAL A 110 -7.90 -76.64 48.02
C VAL A 110 -8.63 -77.77 47.29
N SER A 111 -9.95 -77.81 47.39
CA SER A 111 -10.75 -78.81 46.67
C SER A 111 -11.00 -78.38 45.22
N HIS A 112 -11.38 -79.33 44.36
CA HIS A 112 -11.79 -79.01 42.99
C HIS A 112 -13.03 -78.08 42.95
N GLY A 113 -13.94 -78.21 43.93
CA GLY A 113 -15.11 -77.33 44.06
C GLY A 113 -14.72 -75.87 44.36
N ASP A 114 -13.72 -75.66 45.21
CA ASP A 114 -13.21 -74.32 45.53
C ASP A 114 -12.55 -73.67 44.32
N ASN A 115 -11.81 -74.44 43.52
CA ASN A 115 -11.23 -73.96 42.26
C ASN A 115 -12.32 -73.55 41.25
N LEU A 116 -13.37 -74.35 41.08
CA LEU A 116 -14.49 -73.99 40.19
C LEU A 116 -15.22 -72.72 40.65
N ALA A 117 -15.43 -72.55 41.96
CA ALA A 117 -16.03 -71.34 42.53
C ALA A 117 -15.13 -70.09 42.32
N LEU A 118 -13.81 -70.26 42.49
CA LEU A 118 -12.83 -69.21 42.22
C LEU A 118 -12.77 -68.86 40.72
N GLU A 119 -12.85 -69.85 39.83
CA GLU A 119 -12.88 -69.61 38.38
C GLU A 119 -14.13 -68.81 37.96
N GLN A 120 -15.30 -69.11 38.54
CA GLN A 120 -16.53 -68.37 38.27
C GLN A 120 -16.44 -66.91 38.75
N THR A 121 -15.94 -66.68 39.96
CA THR A 121 -15.76 -65.31 40.50
C THR A 121 -14.68 -64.53 39.76
N LEU A 122 -13.59 -65.18 39.33
CA LEU A 122 -12.57 -64.54 38.49
C LEU A 122 -13.10 -64.21 37.11
N ALA A 123 -13.98 -65.04 36.53
CA ALA A 123 -14.60 -64.76 35.24
C ALA A 123 -15.47 -63.49 35.29
N THR A 124 -16.29 -63.32 36.33
CA THR A 124 -17.10 -62.10 36.52
C THR A 124 -16.23 -60.87 36.75
N MET A 125 -15.26 -60.95 37.68
CA MET A 125 -14.34 -59.84 37.95
C MET A 125 -13.52 -59.45 36.72
N LYS A 126 -13.10 -60.42 35.90
CA LYS A 126 -12.36 -60.16 34.66
C LYS A 126 -13.24 -59.48 33.61
N GLN A 127 -14.52 -59.85 33.53
CA GLN A 127 -15.47 -59.19 32.64
C GLN A 127 -15.70 -57.73 33.08
N ASP A 128 -15.91 -57.50 34.38
CA ASP A 128 -16.09 -56.15 34.95
C ASP A 128 -14.84 -55.28 34.74
N LEU A 129 -13.65 -55.85 34.97
CA LEU A 129 -12.39 -55.15 34.73
C LEU A 129 -12.21 -54.80 33.25
N LYS A 130 -12.62 -55.68 32.33
CA LYS A 130 -12.56 -55.42 30.89
C LYS A 130 -13.54 -54.32 30.48
N ALA A 131 -14.74 -54.29 31.06
CA ALA A 131 -15.71 -53.23 30.83
C ALA A 131 -15.18 -51.88 31.32
N LYS A 132 -14.72 -51.81 32.57
CA LYS A 132 -14.12 -50.59 33.15
C LYS A 132 -12.90 -50.11 32.39
N LYS A 133 -12.04 -51.03 31.92
CA LYS A 133 -10.90 -50.66 31.06
C LYS A 133 -11.38 -50.01 29.76
N GLY A 134 -12.39 -50.57 29.12
CA GLY A 134 -12.98 -49.98 27.91
C GLY A 134 -13.56 -48.59 28.15
N GLU A 135 -14.23 -48.37 29.29
CA GLU A 135 -14.75 -47.06 29.69
C GLU A 135 -13.63 -46.04 29.91
N VAL A 136 -12.56 -46.43 30.61
CA VAL A 136 -11.40 -45.55 30.84
C VAL A 136 -10.68 -45.23 29.52
N ASP A 137 -10.46 -46.22 28.67
CA ASP A 137 -9.82 -46.02 27.36
C ASP A 137 -10.65 -45.07 26.48
N ALA A 138 -11.99 -45.19 26.51
CA ALA A 138 -12.89 -44.28 25.80
C ALA A 138 -12.87 -42.86 26.38
N LEU A 139 -12.85 -42.71 27.70
CA LEU A 139 -12.77 -41.42 28.38
C LEU A 139 -11.45 -40.71 28.06
N VAL A 140 -10.33 -41.44 28.05
CA VAL A 140 -9.01 -40.91 27.68
C VAL A 140 -9.02 -40.42 26.23
N ALA A 141 -9.56 -41.20 25.30
CA ALA A 141 -9.66 -40.79 23.90
C ALA A 141 -10.49 -39.50 23.73
N ALA A 142 -11.62 -39.39 24.43
CA ALA A 142 -12.45 -38.19 24.41
C ALA A 142 -11.73 -36.97 25.04
N MET A 143 -10.98 -37.18 26.14
CA MET A 143 -10.16 -36.14 26.75
C MET A 143 -9.05 -35.66 25.81
N GLU A 144 -8.38 -36.56 25.08
CA GLU A 144 -7.34 -36.19 24.12
C GLU A 144 -7.89 -35.41 22.93
N GLU A 145 -9.05 -35.82 22.40
CA GLU A 145 -9.74 -35.08 21.34
C GLU A 145 -10.08 -33.66 21.81
N ARG A 146 -10.66 -33.55 23.02
CA ARG A 146 -11.02 -32.25 23.58
C ARG A 146 -9.80 -31.39 23.87
N ALA A 147 -8.71 -31.98 24.33
CA ALA A 147 -7.46 -31.27 24.57
C ALA A 147 -6.88 -30.71 23.27
N ARG A 148 -6.91 -31.48 22.17
CA ARG A 148 -6.49 -31.02 20.83
C ARG A 148 -7.35 -29.87 20.33
N ASP A 149 -8.66 -29.96 20.47
CA ASP A 149 -9.59 -28.89 20.10
C ASP A 149 -9.33 -27.59 20.87
N VAL A 150 -9.08 -27.69 22.17
CA VAL A 150 -8.78 -26.53 23.01
C VAL A 150 -7.44 -25.92 22.63
N ALA A 151 -6.42 -26.73 22.36
CA ALA A 151 -5.12 -26.24 21.90
C ALA A 151 -5.24 -25.44 20.59
N LEU A 152 -5.95 -25.98 19.58
CA LEU A 152 -6.17 -25.27 18.31
C LEU A 152 -6.90 -23.93 18.49
N ARG A 153 -7.92 -23.90 19.35
CA ARG A 153 -8.66 -22.65 19.64
C ARG A 153 -7.79 -21.65 20.39
N TYR A 154 -6.96 -22.12 21.31
CA TYR A 154 -6.04 -21.27 22.04
C TYR A 154 -5.04 -20.61 21.09
N ASP A 155 -4.43 -21.39 20.19
CA ASP A 155 -3.48 -20.89 19.19
C ASP A 155 -4.12 -19.87 18.22
N ALA A 156 -5.39 -20.07 17.85
CA ALA A 156 -6.12 -19.11 17.04
C ALA A 156 -6.37 -17.80 17.79
N VAL A 157 -6.78 -17.87 19.06
CA VAL A 157 -7.05 -16.68 19.89
C VAL A 157 -5.76 -15.91 20.16
N THR A 158 -4.63 -16.58 20.40
CA THR A 158 -3.34 -15.90 20.58
C THR A 158 -2.92 -15.18 19.30
N ALA A 159 -3.04 -15.82 18.14
CA ALA A 159 -2.76 -15.18 16.86
C ALA A 159 -3.65 -13.94 16.60
N ASP A 160 -4.95 -14.04 16.88
CA ASP A 160 -5.89 -12.92 16.75
C ASP A 160 -5.55 -11.78 17.74
N THR A 161 -5.06 -12.12 18.93
CA THR A 161 -4.62 -11.13 19.93
C THR A 161 -3.42 -10.34 19.42
N ASP A 162 -2.42 -11.02 18.83
CA ASP A 162 -1.25 -10.37 18.23
C ASP A 162 -1.65 -9.40 17.10
N VAL A 163 -2.63 -9.78 16.27
CA VAL A 163 -3.18 -8.91 15.22
C VAL A 163 -3.88 -7.69 15.84
N LEU A 164 -4.67 -7.90 16.90
CA LEU A 164 -5.40 -6.83 17.59
C LEU A 164 -4.47 -5.82 18.26
N GLU A 165 -3.25 -6.23 18.62
CA GLU A 165 -2.22 -5.34 19.16
C GLU A 165 -1.51 -4.52 18.07
N ARG A 166 -1.28 -5.11 16.90
CA ARG A 166 -0.56 -4.47 15.80
C ARG A 166 -1.41 -3.49 15.00
N VAL A 167 -2.62 -3.89 14.62
CA VAL A 167 -3.49 -3.12 13.70
C VAL A 167 -3.81 -1.71 14.21
N PRO A 168 -4.10 -1.47 15.50
CA PRO A 168 -4.35 -0.12 16.00
C PRO A 168 -3.14 0.82 15.85
N LEU A 169 -1.91 0.32 16.01
CA LEU A 169 -0.70 1.11 15.82
C LEU A 169 -0.55 1.50 14.35
N GLU A 170 -0.75 0.55 13.44
CA GLU A 170 -0.72 0.81 11.99
C GLU A 170 -1.81 1.81 11.57
N ILE A 171 -3.02 1.74 12.16
CA ILE A 171 -4.09 2.71 11.90
C ILE A 171 -3.67 4.12 12.34
N GLU A 172 -3.07 4.27 13.52
CA GLU A 172 -2.62 5.58 14.01
C GLU A 172 -1.45 6.13 13.17
N GLU A 173 -0.53 5.28 12.71
CA GLU A 173 0.52 5.66 11.77
C GLU A 173 -0.06 6.13 10.43
N LEU A 174 -1.00 5.38 9.86
CA LEU A 174 -1.69 5.76 8.62
C LEU A 174 -2.48 7.06 8.79
N ARG A 175 -3.11 7.29 9.95
CA ARG A 175 -3.80 8.55 10.25
C ARG A 175 -2.85 9.73 10.27
N ARG A 176 -1.71 9.61 10.95
CA ARG A 176 -0.67 10.66 10.96
C ARG A 176 -0.14 10.94 9.55
N GLU A 177 0.05 9.89 8.74
CA GLU A 177 0.51 10.04 7.36
C GLU A 177 -0.53 10.76 6.50
N VAL A 178 -1.82 10.42 6.65
CA VAL A 178 -2.91 11.13 5.97
C VAL A 178 -2.99 12.59 6.40
N GLU A 179 -2.89 12.88 7.70
CA GLU A 179 -2.87 14.25 8.23
C GLU A 179 -1.67 15.04 7.68
N ARG A 180 -0.48 14.42 7.62
CA ARG A 180 0.72 15.02 7.03
C ARG A 180 0.50 15.34 5.55
N LEU A 181 0.01 14.38 4.76
CA LEU A 181 -0.28 14.58 3.34
C LEU A 181 -1.35 15.66 3.13
N GLN A 182 -2.38 15.71 3.98
CA GLN A 182 -3.39 16.76 3.94
C GLN A 182 -2.80 18.14 4.27
N ALA A 183 -1.90 18.23 5.25
CA ALA A 183 -1.19 19.46 5.59
C ALA A 183 -0.25 19.91 4.45
N GLU A 184 0.48 18.99 3.81
CA GLU A 184 1.31 19.27 2.63
C GLU A 184 0.45 19.77 1.45
N LEU A 185 -0.70 19.14 1.19
CA LEU A 185 -1.63 19.58 0.16
C LEU A 185 -2.24 20.96 0.47
N ALA A 186 -2.56 21.22 1.75
CA ALA A 186 -3.06 22.52 2.18
C ALA A 186 -1.99 23.62 2.05
N ALA A 187 -0.73 23.31 2.39
CA ALA A 187 0.40 24.22 2.22
C ALA A 187 0.64 24.53 0.74
N ARG A 188 0.69 23.51 -0.13
CA ARG A 188 0.81 23.70 -1.59
C ARG A 188 -0.35 24.52 -2.16
N ARG A 189 -1.58 24.25 -1.74
CA ARG A 189 -2.76 25.01 -2.17
C ARG A 189 -2.72 26.47 -1.67
N GLY A 190 -2.19 26.70 -0.46
CA GLY A 190 -1.99 28.04 0.10
C GLY A 190 -0.92 28.83 -0.65
N GLU A 191 0.21 28.19 -0.95
CA GLU A 191 1.30 28.77 -1.75
C GLU A 191 0.87 29.08 -3.20
N GLU A 192 0.04 28.22 -3.80
CA GLU A 192 -0.56 28.45 -5.13
C GLU A 192 -1.61 29.58 -5.12
N HIS A 193 -2.28 29.85 -4.00
CA HIS A 193 -3.22 30.99 -3.87
C HIS A 193 -2.51 32.34 -3.64
N ASP A 194 -1.31 32.36 -3.07
CA ASP A 194 -0.58 33.59 -2.74
C ASP A 194 0.23 34.16 -3.93
N GLN A 195 0.50 33.35 -4.96
CA GLN A 195 1.32 33.75 -6.13
C GLN A 195 0.53 34.18 -7.38
N GLY A 196 -0.78 34.41 -7.26
CA GLY A 196 -1.58 35.02 -8.31
C GLY A 196 -2.80 34.18 -8.68
N THR A 197 -3.83 34.88 -9.14
CA THR A 197 -5.15 34.38 -9.57
C THR A 197 -5.17 32.87 -9.85
N PRO A 198 -5.93 32.06 -9.09
CA PRO A 198 -5.94 30.62 -9.26
C PRO A 198 -6.31 30.30 -10.71
N ASP A 199 -5.38 29.65 -11.43
CA ASP A 199 -5.63 29.24 -12.82
C ASP A 199 -6.89 28.37 -12.82
N PRO A 200 -7.99 28.79 -13.49
CA PRO A 200 -9.28 28.09 -13.43
C PRO A 200 -9.21 26.62 -13.86
N ARG A 201 -8.11 26.22 -14.51
CA ARG A 201 -7.83 24.85 -14.95
C ARG A 201 -7.37 23.94 -13.81
N MET A 202 -6.78 24.49 -12.75
CA MET A 202 -6.31 23.75 -11.56
C MET A 202 -7.43 23.45 -10.56
N THR A 203 -8.59 24.10 -10.70
CA THR A 203 -9.77 23.89 -9.85
C THR A 203 -10.85 23.03 -10.51
N MET A 204 -10.63 22.57 -11.75
CA MET A 204 -11.59 21.70 -12.44
C MET A 204 -11.47 20.25 -11.98
N SER A 205 -12.57 19.50 -12.05
CA SER A 205 -12.53 18.05 -11.91
C SER A 205 -11.72 17.41 -13.05
N LEU A 206 -11.24 16.19 -12.85
CA LEU A 206 -10.49 15.45 -13.87
C LEU A 206 -11.25 15.37 -15.21
N ALA A 207 -12.56 15.15 -15.18
CA ALA A 207 -13.40 15.17 -16.38
C ALA A 207 -13.38 16.55 -17.07
N GLY A 208 -13.46 17.64 -16.29
CA GLY A 208 -13.40 19.01 -16.83
C GLY A 208 -12.04 19.35 -17.45
N THR A 209 -10.94 18.83 -16.90
CA THR A 209 -9.60 19.04 -17.49
C THR A 209 -9.40 18.25 -18.78
N GLU A 210 -9.95 17.04 -18.88
CA GLU A 210 -9.95 16.24 -20.10
C GLU A 210 -10.71 16.93 -21.26
N GLU A 211 -11.89 17.49 -20.97
CA GLU A 211 -12.66 18.27 -21.95
C GLU A 211 -11.93 19.55 -22.39
N ALA A 212 -11.36 20.30 -21.45
CA ALA A 212 -10.59 21.50 -21.74
C ALA A 212 -9.35 21.19 -22.60
N LEU A 213 -8.69 20.05 -22.34
CA LEU A 213 -7.55 19.57 -23.11
C LEU A 213 -7.97 19.17 -24.54
N ALA A 214 -9.10 18.49 -24.69
CA ALA A 214 -9.65 18.15 -26.00
C ALA A 214 -9.99 19.42 -26.82
N ALA A 215 -10.64 20.40 -26.21
CA ALA A 215 -10.95 21.69 -26.84
C ALA A 215 -9.69 22.48 -27.22
N GLN A 216 -8.63 22.44 -26.39
CA GLN A 216 -7.36 23.08 -26.71
C GLN A 216 -6.63 22.37 -27.86
N ARG A 217 -6.64 21.03 -27.90
CA ARG A 217 -6.08 20.25 -29.02
C ARG A 217 -6.81 20.54 -30.33
N ALA A 218 -8.14 20.67 -30.29
CA ALA A 218 -8.93 21.03 -31.47
C ALA A 218 -8.57 22.43 -32.00
N ARG A 219 -8.43 23.44 -31.11
CA ARG A 219 -7.99 24.78 -31.48
C ARG A 219 -6.58 24.80 -32.05
N ASN A 220 -5.64 24.05 -31.46
CA ASN A 220 -4.28 23.95 -31.99
C ASN A 220 -4.28 23.33 -33.40
N ALA A 221 -5.07 22.27 -33.62
CA ALA A 221 -5.19 21.65 -34.94
C ALA A 221 -5.79 22.60 -35.99
N GLU A 222 -6.70 23.50 -35.60
CA GLU A 222 -7.21 24.55 -36.48
C GLU A 222 -6.14 25.59 -36.83
N ILE A 223 -5.37 26.04 -35.83
CA ILE A 223 -4.25 26.96 -36.02
C ILE A 223 -3.20 26.34 -36.96
N ASP A 224 -2.86 25.07 -36.76
CA ASP A 224 -1.89 24.36 -37.60
C ASP A 224 -2.36 24.27 -39.07
N ARG A 225 -3.67 24.09 -39.31
CA ARG A 225 -4.25 24.15 -40.66
C ARG A 225 -4.12 25.55 -41.27
N LEU A 226 -4.44 26.58 -40.50
CA LEU A 226 -4.30 27.98 -40.96
C LEU A 226 -2.85 28.32 -41.28
N ILE A 227 -1.90 27.85 -40.47
CA ILE A 227 -0.47 28.02 -40.72
C ILE A 227 -0.08 27.31 -42.02
N ALA A 228 -0.52 26.07 -42.23
CA ALA A 228 -0.23 25.33 -43.46
C ALA A 228 -0.80 26.03 -44.71
N ASP A 229 -2.03 26.54 -44.64
CA ASP A 229 -2.66 27.28 -45.74
C ASP A 229 -1.93 28.59 -46.05
N LEU A 230 -1.51 29.33 -45.02
CA LEU A 230 -0.72 30.55 -45.20
C LEU A 230 0.66 30.25 -45.78
N GLN A 231 1.33 29.20 -45.30
CA GLN A 231 2.61 28.74 -45.84
C GLN A 231 2.49 28.30 -47.31
N ALA A 232 1.38 27.70 -47.70
CA ALA A 232 1.11 27.35 -49.10
C ALA A 232 0.87 28.59 -50.00
N GLN A 233 0.27 29.66 -49.46
CA GLN A 233 0.00 30.90 -50.18
C GLN A 233 1.23 31.83 -50.28
N MET A 234 2.13 31.78 -49.30
CA MET A 234 3.37 32.57 -49.28
C MET A 234 4.17 32.56 -50.59
N PRO A 235 4.54 31.40 -51.19
CA PRO A 235 5.35 31.39 -52.41
C PRO A 235 4.66 32.05 -53.61
N ALA A 236 3.32 31.96 -53.71
CA ALA A 236 2.60 32.65 -54.76
C ALA A 236 2.66 34.18 -54.57
N LYS A 237 2.47 34.66 -53.33
CA LYS A 237 2.61 36.08 -53.00
C LYS A 237 4.03 36.59 -53.19
N VAL A 238 5.06 35.80 -52.87
CA VAL A 238 6.46 36.15 -53.15
C VAL A 238 6.68 36.32 -54.66
N ARG A 239 6.18 35.38 -55.48
CA ARG A 239 6.27 35.51 -56.95
C ARG A 239 5.51 36.72 -57.50
N ASP A 240 4.37 37.07 -56.91
CA ASP A 240 3.61 38.26 -57.27
C ASP A 240 4.39 39.54 -56.94
N VAL A 241 5.01 39.62 -55.76
CA VAL A 241 5.86 40.75 -55.35
C VAL A 241 7.07 40.86 -56.28
N GLU A 242 7.78 39.76 -56.54
CA GLU A 242 8.90 39.76 -57.49
C GLU A 242 8.50 40.21 -58.89
N ARG A 243 7.27 39.87 -59.35
CA ARG A 243 6.75 40.36 -60.63
C ARG A 243 6.54 41.87 -60.59
N MET A 244 5.90 42.38 -59.54
CA MET A 244 5.69 43.83 -59.38
C MET A 244 7.02 44.58 -59.27
N ASP A 245 8.03 44.02 -58.59
CA ASP A 245 9.36 44.62 -58.49
C ASP A 245 10.06 44.70 -59.86
N ARG A 246 9.92 43.67 -60.71
CA ARG A 246 10.43 43.71 -62.09
C ARG A 246 9.71 44.77 -62.92
N GLU A 247 8.39 44.86 -62.82
CA GLU A 247 7.60 45.88 -63.51
C GLU A 247 7.97 47.29 -63.05
N LEU A 248 8.17 47.50 -61.74
CA LEU A 248 8.66 48.76 -61.19
C LEU A 248 10.06 49.09 -61.70
N ALA A 249 10.99 48.13 -61.73
CA ALA A 249 12.33 48.35 -62.26
C ALA A 249 12.31 48.75 -63.76
N GLU A 250 11.44 48.15 -64.56
CA GLU A 250 11.24 48.55 -65.96
C GLU A 250 10.67 49.97 -66.08
N LEU A 251 9.66 50.31 -65.27
CA LEU A 251 9.09 51.66 -65.25
C LEU A 251 10.10 52.71 -64.77
N GLU A 252 10.92 52.38 -63.79
CA GLU A 252 12.03 53.24 -63.36
C GLU A 252 13.08 53.42 -64.44
N ARG A 253 13.41 52.36 -65.20
CA ARG A 253 14.31 52.45 -66.36
C ARG A 253 13.73 53.36 -67.43
N ARG A 254 12.46 53.18 -67.80
CA ARG A 254 11.76 54.05 -68.76
C ARG A 254 11.68 55.49 -68.27
N ARG A 255 11.41 55.71 -66.98
CA ARG A 255 11.43 57.04 -66.36
C ARG A 255 12.82 57.66 -66.44
N ASN A 256 13.88 56.91 -66.13
CA ASN A 256 15.26 57.40 -66.19
C ASN A 256 15.72 57.68 -67.63
N GLU A 257 15.30 56.87 -68.61
CA GLU A 257 15.53 57.13 -70.03
C GLU A 257 14.78 58.40 -70.47
N ALA A 258 13.51 58.56 -70.09
CA ALA A 258 12.71 59.74 -70.42
C ALA A 258 13.26 61.01 -69.75
N THR A 259 13.70 60.94 -68.49
CA THR A 259 14.34 62.08 -67.82
C THR A 259 15.68 62.39 -68.47
N ARG A 260 16.48 61.39 -68.84
CA ARG A 260 17.73 61.59 -69.59
C ARG A 260 17.47 62.25 -70.94
N LEU A 261 16.51 61.77 -71.73
CA LEU A 261 16.12 62.39 -73.00
C LEU A 261 15.60 63.81 -72.80
N ALA A 262 14.83 64.08 -71.74
CA ALA A 262 14.36 65.42 -71.41
C ALA A 262 15.49 66.37 -70.99
N VAL A 263 16.48 65.88 -70.24
CA VAL A 263 17.68 66.63 -69.85
C VAL A 263 18.58 66.84 -71.07
N GLU A 264 18.82 65.84 -71.91
CA GLU A 264 19.55 65.99 -73.18
C GLU A 264 18.81 66.92 -74.15
N GLY A 265 17.48 66.91 -74.17
CA GLY A 265 16.68 67.85 -74.95
C GLY A 265 16.67 69.28 -74.37
N ARG A 266 16.78 69.45 -73.05
CA ARG A 266 17.06 70.76 -72.43
C ARG A 266 18.47 71.21 -72.75
N ARG A 267 19.46 70.33 -72.59
CA ARG A 267 20.86 70.58 -72.89
C ARG A 267 21.06 70.91 -74.37
N ARG A 268 20.42 70.21 -75.31
CA ARG A 268 20.40 70.60 -76.73
C ARG A 268 19.73 71.96 -76.92
N ARG A 269 18.62 72.27 -76.23
CA ARG A 269 18.04 73.62 -76.26
C ARG A 269 18.94 74.69 -75.66
N GLU A 270 19.83 74.34 -74.73
CA GLU A 270 20.77 75.27 -74.10
C GLU A 270 22.06 75.42 -74.94
N GLU A 271 22.60 74.34 -75.48
CA GLU A 271 23.84 74.29 -76.29
C GLU A 271 23.63 74.70 -77.74
N LEU A 272 22.49 74.37 -78.36
CA LEU A 272 22.08 74.86 -79.69
C LEU A 272 21.14 76.07 -79.59
N GLY A 273 21.10 76.76 -78.43
CA GLY A 273 20.36 78.00 -78.24
C GLY A 273 18.98 77.98 -78.86
N GLY A 274 18.03 77.27 -78.24
CA GLY A 274 16.67 76.88 -78.68
C GLY A 274 15.72 78.04 -79.02
N LYS A 275 16.22 78.97 -79.82
CA LYS A 275 15.69 80.22 -80.32
C LYS A 275 16.29 80.54 -81.70
N ASP A 276 17.48 80.06 -82.07
CA ASP A 276 18.10 80.50 -83.32
C ASP A 276 17.42 79.96 -84.58
N GLU A 277 17.08 78.67 -84.75
CA GLU A 277 16.54 78.24 -86.07
C GLU A 277 15.21 78.95 -86.45
N MET A 278 14.31 79.16 -85.48
CA MET A 278 13.04 79.85 -85.69
C MET A 278 13.18 81.38 -85.66
N GLU A 279 14.05 81.96 -84.82
CA GLU A 279 14.30 83.40 -84.81
C GLU A 279 15.20 83.86 -85.98
N GLU A 280 16.12 83.03 -86.47
CA GLU A 280 16.89 83.25 -87.71
C GLU A 280 15.96 83.24 -88.91
N LEU A 281 15.05 82.25 -89.02
CA LEU A 281 13.99 82.30 -90.03
C LEU A 281 13.15 83.58 -89.88
N GLY A 282 12.73 83.92 -88.66
CA GLY A 282 11.94 85.12 -88.40
C GLY A 282 12.67 86.44 -88.71
N ARG A 283 13.96 86.53 -88.41
CA ARG A 283 14.83 87.68 -88.75
C ARG A 283 15.04 87.77 -90.25
N TRP A 284 15.27 86.64 -90.91
CA TRP A 284 15.40 86.57 -92.36
C TRP A 284 14.10 87.01 -93.06
N TYR A 285 12.95 86.52 -92.60
CA TYR A 285 11.65 86.96 -93.12
C TYR A 285 11.43 88.46 -92.91
N ARG A 286 11.70 89.01 -91.71
CA ARG A 286 11.59 90.45 -91.44
C ARG A 286 12.58 91.31 -92.23
N ALA A 287 13.81 90.83 -92.44
CA ALA A 287 14.78 91.52 -93.29
C ALA A 287 14.30 91.55 -94.75
N SER A 288 13.76 90.44 -95.25
CA SER A 288 13.16 90.40 -96.59
C SER A 288 11.94 91.34 -96.69
N GLU A 289 11.11 91.41 -95.64
CA GLU A 289 9.95 92.30 -95.57
C GLU A 289 10.37 93.78 -95.59
N SER A 290 11.42 94.16 -94.85
CA SER A 290 11.97 95.52 -94.83
C SER A 290 12.50 95.94 -96.20
N VAL A 291 13.27 95.07 -96.86
CA VAL A 291 13.77 95.32 -98.23
C VAL A 291 12.60 95.49 -99.19
N MET A 292 11.57 94.64 -99.08
CA MET A 292 10.39 94.71 -99.92
C MET A 292 9.58 95.99 -99.68
N LYS A 293 9.43 96.43 -98.43
CA LYS A 293 8.77 97.70 -98.06
C LYS A 293 9.55 98.93 -98.54
N GLY A 294 10.88 98.90 -98.51
CA GLY A 294 11.74 99.97 -99.02
C GLY A 294 11.66 100.12 -100.54
N VAL A 295 11.58 99.02 -101.29
CA VAL A 295 11.40 99.04 -102.75
C VAL A 295 9.97 99.46 -103.15
N LEU A 296 8.97 99.19 -102.30
CA LEU A 296 7.56 99.51 -102.56
C LEU A 296 7.12 100.90 -102.06
N GLY A 297 7.97 101.69 -101.40
CA GLY A 297 7.78 103.13 -101.20
C GLY A 297 6.61 103.57 -100.30
N VAL A 298 6.21 102.75 -99.32
CA VAL A 298 5.08 103.07 -98.41
C VAL A 298 5.60 103.32 -96.99
N GLY A 299 5.83 104.58 -96.61
CA GLY A 299 6.17 104.95 -95.23
C GLY A 299 6.87 106.29 -95.00
N VAL A 300 6.39 107.38 -95.61
CA VAL A 300 6.71 108.77 -95.21
C VAL A 300 5.46 109.63 -95.36
N GLU A 301 4.81 110.03 -94.27
CA GLU A 301 3.98 111.24 -94.24
C GLU A 301 4.15 111.95 -92.89
N SER A 302 4.81 113.11 -92.96
CA SER A 302 4.82 114.18 -91.98
C SER A 302 4.43 115.47 -92.70
N THR A 303 3.28 116.04 -92.34
CA THR A 303 2.83 117.42 -92.64
C THR A 303 1.93 117.86 -91.48
N VAL A 304 2.38 118.75 -90.58
CA VAL A 304 2.20 120.22 -90.65
C VAL A 304 0.74 120.62 -90.90
N THR A 305 0.00 120.82 -89.80
CA THR A 305 -0.59 122.11 -89.37
C THR A 305 -0.82 122.05 -87.87
#